data_AF-A0A845ZDX8-F1
#
_entry.id   AF-A0A845ZDX8-F1
#
_cell.length_a   1.000
_cell.length_b   1.000
_cell.length_c   1.000
_cell.angle_alpha   90.00
_cell.angle_beta   90.00
_cell.angle_gamma   90.00
#
_symmetry.space_group_name_H-M   'P 1'
#
loop_
_entity.id
_entity.type
_entity.pdbx_description
1 polymer ?
#
loop_
_entity_poly.entity_id
_entity_poly.type
_entity_poly.pdbx_seq_one_letter_code
_entity_poly.pdbx_strand_id
1 'polypeptide(L)'
;MLTDALTIRHYQKLTDALVEMWNRGYRYEEMRIYLDGYLASLRISKAIEPFLINRLEEETTRYIYDPSNFEMPALQTETEIDYY
;
A
#
# COMPACT_ATOMS: atom_id res chain seq x y z
N MET A 1 -6.02 0.85 11.25
CA MET A 1 -7.16 1.54 10.59
C MET A 1 -6.89 3.03 10.44
N LEU A 2 -6.42 3.45 9.27
CA LEU A 2 -6.13 4.85 8.97
C LEU A 2 -7.41 5.70 9.03
N THR A 3 -7.40 6.77 9.82
CA THR A 3 -8.57 7.65 10.05
C THR A 3 -8.44 9.01 9.37
N ASP A 4 -7.22 9.39 9.00
CA ASP A 4 -6.90 10.69 8.43
C ASP A 4 -6.92 10.64 6.90
N ALA A 5 -7.62 11.58 6.27
CA ALA A 5 -7.84 11.61 4.83
C ALA A 5 -6.55 11.79 4.02
N LEU A 6 -5.56 12.55 4.54
CA LEU A 6 -4.27 12.69 3.86
C LEU A 6 -3.49 11.39 3.95
N THR A 7 -3.46 10.78 5.13
CA THR A 7 -2.75 9.52 5.36
C THR A 7 -3.33 8.38 4.49
N ILE A 8 -4.65 8.33 4.31
CA ILE A 8 -5.31 7.40 3.39
C ILE A 8 -4.86 7.61 1.94
N ARG A 9 -4.76 8.87 1.47
CA ARG A 9 -4.28 9.15 0.11
C ARG A 9 -2.83 8.74 -0.11
N HIS A 10 -1.97 8.95 0.90
CA HIS A 10 -0.59 8.50 0.86
C HIS A 10 -0.50 6.97 0.83
N TYR A 11 -1.34 6.30 1.62
CA TYR A 11 -1.45 4.85 1.62
C TYR A 11 -1.87 4.29 0.26
N GLN A 12 -2.94 4.84 -0.35
CA GLN A 12 -3.38 4.43 -1.69
C GLN A 12 -2.29 4.61 -2.74
N LYS A 13 -1.60 5.76 -2.75
CA LYS A 13 -0.49 6.00 -3.67
C LYS A 13 0.66 5.02 -3.48
N LEU A 14 0.97 4.64 -2.23
CA LEU A 14 1.98 3.65 -1.92
C LEU A 14 1.57 2.26 -2.43
N THR A 15 0.35 1.81 -2.15
CA THR A 15 -0.13 0.50 -2.60
C THR A 15 -0.15 0.40 -4.13
N ASP A 16 -0.60 1.45 -4.82
CA ASP A 16 -0.61 1.49 -6.30
C ASP A 16 0.80 1.35 -6.88
N ALA A 17 1.77 2.09 -6.30
CA ALA A 17 3.17 2.00 -6.71
C ALA A 17 3.77 0.62 -6.42
N LEU A 18 3.44 0.01 -5.28
CA LEU A 18 3.92 -1.32 -4.92
C LEU A 18 3.37 -2.40 -5.85
N VAL A 19 2.09 -2.33 -6.23
CA VAL A 19 1.48 -3.22 -7.22
C VAL A 19 2.14 -3.06 -8.59
N GLU A 20 2.41 -1.82 -9.01
CA GLU A 20 3.14 -1.56 -10.24
C GLU A 20 4.56 -2.15 -10.20
N MET A 21 5.29 -1.97 -9.09
CA MET A 21 6.61 -2.58 -8.88
C MET A 21 6.54 -4.10 -8.90
N TRP A 22 5.54 -4.70 -8.26
CA TRP A 22 5.33 -6.15 -8.30
C TRP A 22 5.11 -6.66 -9.73
N ASN A 23 4.22 -6.01 -10.49
CA ASN A 23 3.94 -6.37 -11.88
C ASN A 23 5.16 -6.22 -12.80
N ARG A 24 6.08 -5.31 -12.48
CA ARG A 24 7.37 -5.13 -13.17
C ARG A 24 8.44 -6.15 -12.74
N GLY A 25 8.17 -6.98 -11.72
CA GLY A 25 9.08 -8.03 -11.25
C GLY A 25 10.12 -7.57 -10.22
N TYR A 26 9.92 -6.40 -9.60
CA TYR A 26 10.78 -5.94 -8.50
C TYR A 26 10.68 -6.91 -7.31
N ARG A 27 11.79 -7.02 -6.57
CA ARG A 27 11.86 -7.87 -5.37
C ARG A 27 11.36 -7.13 -4.13
N TYR A 28 11.01 -7.92 -3.11
CA TYR A 28 10.57 -7.42 -1.81
C TYR A 28 11.54 -6.38 -1.21
N GLU A 29 12.85 -6.62 -1.32
CA GLU A 29 13.88 -5.70 -0.82
C GLU A 29 13.82 -4.33 -1.51
N GLU A 30 13.58 -4.28 -2.82
CA GLU A 30 13.48 -3.05 -3.59
C GLU A 30 12.23 -2.25 -3.24
N MET A 31 11.11 -2.94 -3.01
CA MET A 31 9.86 -2.34 -2.51
C MET A 31 10.03 -1.75 -1.12
N ARG A 32 10.79 -2.41 -0.25
CA ARG A 32 11.11 -1.90 1.09
C ARG A 32 11.98 -0.65 1.04
N ILE A 33 13.01 -0.64 0.18
CA ILE A 33 13.86 0.54 -0.04
C ILE A 33 13.02 1.73 -0.56
N TYR A 34 12.09 1.46 -1.48
CA TYR A 34 11.17 2.48 -1.97
C TYR A 34 10.29 3.05 -0.85
N LEU A 35 9.71 2.18 0.00
CA LEU A 35 8.92 2.58 1.16
C LEU A 35 9.73 3.48 2.12
N ASP A 36 10.95 3.06 2.48
CA ASP A 36 11.82 3.81 3.38
C ASP A 36 12.13 5.21 2.82
N GLY A 37 12.43 5.31 1.52
CA GLY A 37 12.65 6.59 0.83
C GLY A 37 11.41 7.49 0.83
N TYR A 38 10.23 6.91 0.60
CA TYR A 38 8.97 7.63 0.64
C TYR A 38 8.67 8.18 2.04
N LEU A 39 8.80 7.37 3.08
CA LEU A 39 8.59 7.78 4.47
C LEU A 39 9.61 8.84 4.91
N ALA A 40 10.87 8.71 4.50
CA ALA A 40 11.88 9.73 4.76
C ALA A 40 11.49 11.09 4.14
N SER A 41 10.98 11.08 2.91
CA SER A 41 10.51 12.29 2.23
C SER A 41 9.30 12.94 2.94
N LEU A 42 8.37 12.13 3.48
CA LEU A 42 7.25 12.61 4.27
C LEU A 42 7.70 13.24 5.59
N ARG A 43 8.68 12.63 6.26
CA ARG A 43 9.26 13.17 7.51
C ARG A 43 9.97 14.51 7.27
N ILE A 44 10.74 14.62 6.18
CA ILE A 44 11.47 15.84 5.82
C ILE A 44 10.51 16.96 5.41
N SER A 45 9.50 16.65 4.60
CA SER A 45 8.51 17.62 4.13
C SER A 45 7.56 18.11 5.23
N LYS A 46 7.50 17.42 6.38
CA LYS A 46 6.55 17.69 7.47
C LYS A 46 5.09 17.72 6.98
N ALA A 47 4.79 16.96 5.93
CA ALA A 47 3.46 16.94 5.31
C ALA A 47 2.40 16.28 6.20
N ILE A 48 2.83 15.41 7.12
CA ILE A 48 1.97 14.66 8.04
C ILE A 48 2.67 14.55 9.40
N GLU A 49 1.90 14.43 10.47
CA GLU A 49 2.43 14.20 11.81
C GLU A 49 3.24 12.89 11.92
N PRO A 50 4.30 12.86 12.74
CA PRO A 50 5.15 11.67 12.89
C PRO A 50 4.39 10.40 13.30
N PHE A 51 3.34 10.53 14.13
CA PHE A 51 2.55 9.38 14.57
C PHE A 51 1.76 8.75 13.41
N LEU A 52 1.27 9.55 12.47
CA LEU A 52 0.56 9.08 11.29
C LEU A 52 1.52 8.40 10.31
N ILE A 53 2.74 8.91 10.20
CA ILE A 53 3.80 8.30 9.38
C ILE A 53 4.15 6.89 9.89
N ASN A 54 4.30 6.72 11.22
CA ASN A 54 4.56 5.39 11.79
C ASN A 54 3.39 4.43 11.55
N ARG A 55 2.15 4.93 11.66
CA ARG A 55 0.97 4.11 11.37
C ARG A 55 0.88 3.72 9.89
N LEU A 56 1.26 4.63 8.99
CA LEU A 56 1.36 4.37 7.56
C LEU A 56 2.41 3.30 7.28
N GLU A 57 3.59 3.40 7.91
CA GLU A 57 4.67 2.42 7.83
C GLU A 57 4.20 1.02 8.23
N GLU A 58 3.49 0.88 9.36
CA GLU A 58 2.95 -0.39 9.83
C GLU A 58 1.97 -1.03 8.83
N GLU A 59 0.99 -0.26 8.36
CA GLU A 59 -0.03 -0.75 7.43
C GLU A 59 0.59 -1.11 6.07
N THR A 60 1.50 -0.28 5.55
CA THR A 60 2.18 -0.58 4.27
C THR A 60 3.14 -1.76 4.41
N THR A 61 3.85 -1.89 5.53
CA THR A 61 4.70 -3.07 5.80
C THR A 61 3.87 -4.34 5.80
N ARG A 62 2.71 -4.32 6.47
CA ARG A 62 1.76 -5.44 6.45
C ARG A 62 1.28 -5.76 5.04
N TYR A 63 1.00 -4.73 4.22
CA TYR A 63 0.60 -4.89 2.83
C TYR A 63 1.67 -5.60 1.98
N ILE A 64 2.95 -5.20 2.09
CA ILE A 64 4.05 -5.80 1.33
C ILE A 64 4.29 -7.27 1.75
N TYR A 65 4.12 -7.60 3.04
CA TYR A 65 4.32 -8.97 3.54
C TYR A 65 3.17 -9.94 3.22
N ASP A 66 2.02 -9.44 2.78
CA ASP A 66 0.88 -10.28 2.43
C ASP A 66 0.82 -10.50 0.90
N PRO A 67 1.28 -11.67 0.40
CA PRO A 67 1.35 -11.96 -1.03
C PRO A 67 -0.02 -11.94 -1.71
N SER A 68 -1.10 -12.16 -0.98
CA SER A 68 -2.48 -12.12 -1.48
C SER A 68 -2.86 -10.74 -2.04
N ASN A 69 -2.18 -9.67 -1.61
CA ASN A 69 -2.40 -8.32 -2.13
C ASN A 69 -1.87 -8.12 -3.55
N PHE A 70 -0.92 -8.97 -3.96
CA PHE A 70 -0.23 -8.87 -5.24
C PHE A 70 -0.64 -9.96 -6.23
N GLU A 71 -1.17 -11.06 -5.71
CA GLU A 71 -1.91 -12.01 -6.52
C GLU A 71 -3.07 -11.24 -7.16
N MET A 72 -3.12 -11.21 -8.50
CA MET A 72 -4.30 -10.71 -9.19
C MET A 72 -5.48 -11.41 -8.56
N PRO A 73 -6.52 -10.69 -8.09
CA PRO A 73 -7.75 -11.35 -7.71
C PRO A 73 -8.15 -12.15 -8.94
N ALA A 74 -8.03 -13.47 -8.87
CA ALA A 74 -8.68 -14.36 -9.82
C ALA A 74 -10.11 -13.87 -9.76
N LEU A 75 -10.56 -13.21 -10.84
CA LEU A 75 -11.87 -12.56 -10.95
C LEU A 75 -12.85 -13.46 -10.20
N GLN A 76 -13.15 -13.09 -8.95
CA GLN A 76 -14.31 -13.59 -8.29
C GLN A 76 -15.36 -12.80 -9.02
N THR A 77 -15.75 -13.32 -10.18
CA THR A 77 -17.03 -13.03 -10.79
C THR A 77 -17.97 -13.16 -9.61
N GLU A 78 -18.39 -12.02 -9.06
CA GLU A 78 -19.60 -11.96 -8.28
C GLU A 78 -20.65 -12.46 -9.28
N THR A 79 -20.87 -13.78 -9.29
CA THR A 79 -22.09 -14.35 -9.81
C THR A 79 -23.16 -13.68 -8.97
N GLU A 80 -23.69 -12.56 -9.48
CA GLU A 80 -25.05 -12.14 -9.17
C GLU A 80 -25.90 -13.38 -9.45
N ILE A 81 -26.19 -14.13 -8.39
CA ILE A 81 -27.10 -15.25 -8.43
C ILE A 81 -28.46 -14.61 -8.58
N ASP A 82 -28.83 -14.34 -9.83
CA ASP A 82 -30.13 -13.80 -10.20
C ASP A 82 -31.16 -14.90 -9.86
N TYR A 83 -31.81 -14.75 -8.71
CA TYR A 83 -32.85 -15.67 -8.26
C TYR A 83 -34.08 -15.47 -9.17
N TYR A 84 -34.29 -16.42 -10.08
CA TYR A 84 -35.54 -16.60 -10.85
C TYR A 84 -36.25 -17.89 -10.46
#